data_AF-A0A9D8DAJ8-F1
#
_entry.id   AF-A0A9D8DAJ8-F1
#
_cell.length_a   1.000
_cell.length_b   1.000
_cell.length_c   1.000
_cell.angle_alpha   90.00
_cell.angle_beta   90.00
_cell.angle_gamma   90.00
#
_symmetry.space_group_name_H-M   'P 1'
#
loop_
_entity.id
_entity.type
_entity.pdbx_description
1 polymer ?
#
loop_
_entity_poly.entity_id
_entity_poly.type
_entity_poly.pdbx_seq_one_letter_code
_entity_poly.pdbx_strand_id
1 'polypeptide(L)'
;SRNAYLGTDDRTAAVVLSRALAAAAGLAEEGADDAARIERAALAVMAAEPRCEPEYAAVVHPDTFARQDRLEAPALLCVAARVGPARLIDNRELPVPTTRRTNVPRARTMLKSKIHRATVTDANLNYVGSITVDRDLLDLADVHEYEKVSVLNINTGARFETYAINGPRGRGDICLNGAAARLAHPGDLVIILTYAEYDEAELIGGHEPTVVQLNSRNEVTDVVEDMVPVMWEVE
;
A
#
# COMPACT_ATOMS: atom_id res chain seq x y z
N SER A 1 7.23 -16.33 -44.92
CA SER A 1 7.85 -15.12 -44.33
C SER A 1 7.92 -14.04 -45.39
N ARG A 2 7.60 -12.78 -45.08
CA ARG A 2 7.73 -11.63 -46.01
C ARG A 2 9.19 -11.32 -46.36
N ASN A 3 10.13 -11.92 -45.62
CA ASN A 3 11.57 -11.83 -45.86
C ASN A 3 12.02 -12.51 -47.16
N ALA A 4 11.17 -13.34 -47.77
CA ALA A 4 11.46 -14.02 -49.03
C ALA A 4 11.65 -13.04 -50.20
N TYR A 5 11.10 -11.83 -50.11
CA TYR A 5 11.21 -10.78 -51.14
C TYR A 5 12.43 -9.87 -50.98
N LEU A 6 13.27 -10.10 -49.96
CA LEU A 6 14.43 -9.26 -49.67
C LEU A 6 15.65 -9.73 -50.48
N GLY A 7 16.26 -8.80 -51.22
CA GLY A 7 17.61 -8.97 -51.78
C GLY A 7 18.67 -9.03 -50.66
N THR A 8 19.92 -9.36 -51.01
CA THR A 8 21.02 -9.55 -50.04
C THR A 8 21.20 -8.34 -49.13
N ASP A 9 21.24 -7.14 -49.70
CA ASP A 9 21.42 -5.92 -48.91
C ASP A 9 20.17 -5.54 -48.09
N ASP A 10 18.97 -5.83 -48.58
CA ASP A 10 17.72 -5.62 -47.84
C ASP A 10 17.60 -6.55 -46.64
N ARG A 11 18.16 -7.77 -46.73
CA ARG A 11 18.23 -8.68 -45.58
C ARG A 11 19.17 -8.14 -44.50
N THR A 12 20.28 -7.52 -44.91
CA THR A 12 21.20 -6.85 -43.99
C THR A 12 20.51 -5.68 -43.29
N ALA A 13 19.78 -4.85 -44.06
CA ALA A 13 19.03 -3.71 -43.52
C ALA A 13 17.86 -4.15 -42.61
N ALA A 14 17.19 -5.26 -42.94
CA ALA A 14 16.03 -5.76 -42.18
C ALA A 14 16.34 -6.07 -40.70
N VAL A 15 17.60 -6.31 -40.34
CA VAL A 15 18.05 -6.49 -38.95
C VAL A 15 17.76 -5.26 -38.09
N VAL A 16 17.54 -4.08 -38.70
CA VAL A 16 17.21 -2.85 -37.97
C VAL A 16 15.93 -2.97 -37.13
N LEU A 17 14.94 -3.78 -37.52
CA LEU A 17 13.73 -3.99 -36.71
C LEU A 17 14.08 -4.66 -35.37
N SER A 18 14.91 -5.70 -35.40
CA SER A 18 15.39 -6.38 -34.19
C SER A 18 16.21 -5.44 -33.31
N ARG A 19 17.06 -4.59 -33.93
CA ARG A 19 17.82 -3.55 -33.20
C ARG A 19 16.91 -2.50 -32.57
N ALA A 20 15.85 -2.09 -33.26
CA ALA A 20 14.87 -1.13 -32.76
C ALA A 20 14.10 -1.69 -31.55
N LEU A 21 13.64 -2.94 -31.64
CA LEU A 21 13.00 -3.65 -30.52
C LEU A 21 13.95 -3.79 -29.33
N ALA A 22 15.24 -4.11 -29.57
CA ALA A 22 16.24 -4.22 -28.52
C ALA A 22 16.54 -2.88 -27.84
N ALA A 23 16.67 -1.79 -28.60
CA ALA A 23 16.90 -0.46 -28.04
C ALA A 23 15.73 0.02 -27.18
N ALA A 24 14.49 -0.20 -27.66
CA ALA A 24 13.29 0.14 -26.91
C ALA A 24 13.10 -0.73 -25.66
N ALA A 25 13.39 -2.04 -25.75
CA ALA A 25 13.38 -2.92 -24.59
C ALA A 25 14.44 -2.53 -23.55
N GLY A 26 15.65 -2.14 -23.98
CA GLY A 26 16.70 -1.64 -23.08
C GLY A 26 16.24 -0.43 -22.25
N LEU A 27 15.49 0.50 -22.85
CA LEU A 27 14.92 1.62 -22.10
C LEU A 27 13.91 1.16 -21.03
N ALA A 28 13.06 0.18 -21.35
CA ALA A 28 12.12 -0.39 -20.38
C ALA A 28 12.85 -1.16 -19.26
N GLU A 29 13.91 -1.90 -19.60
CA GLU A 29 14.80 -2.59 -18.65
C GLU A 29 15.53 -1.60 -17.72
N GLU A 30 15.91 -0.42 -18.22
CA GLU A 30 16.45 0.70 -17.46
C GLU A 30 15.38 1.46 -16.63
N GLY A 31 14.12 1.06 -16.74
CA GLY A 31 13.02 1.58 -15.93
C GLY A 31 12.19 2.70 -16.56
N ALA A 32 12.29 2.93 -17.88
CA ALA A 32 11.37 3.84 -18.57
C ALA A 32 9.96 3.23 -18.64
N ASP A 33 8.95 4.02 -18.25
CA ASP A 33 7.54 3.60 -18.26
C ASP A 33 6.68 4.38 -19.27
N ASP A 34 7.14 5.53 -19.77
CA ASP A 34 6.48 6.31 -20.82
C ASP A 34 6.53 5.57 -22.17
N ALA A 35 5.38 5.07 -22.63
CA ALA A 35 5.25 4.36 -23.89
C ALA A 35 5.70 5.22 -25.07
N ALA A 36 5.40 6.52 -25.07
CA ALA A 36 5.78 7.41 -26.15
C ALA A 36 7.30 7.57 -26.25
N ARG A 37 8.03 7.53 -25.13
CA ARG A 37 9.51 7.52 -25.12
C ARG A 37 10.06 6.24 -25.74
N ILE A 38 9.48 5.09 -25.40
CA ILE A 38 9.87 3.77 -25.90
C ILE A 38 9.60 3.66 -27.40
N GLU A 39 8.41 4.08 -27.86
CA GLU A 39 8.04 4.12 -29.28
C GLU A 39 8.97 5.04 -30.09
N ARG A 40 9.26 6.25 -29.59
CA ARG A 40 10.20 7.18 -30.23
C ARG A 40 11.60 6.57 -30.39
N ALA A 41 12.07 5.81 -29.41
CA ALA A 41 13.37 5.17 -29.48
C ALA A 41 13.41 4.09 -30.57
N ALA A 42 12.38 3.25 -30.67
CA ALA A 42 12.28 2.26 -31.74
C ALA A 42 12.22 2.94 -33.13
N LEU A 43 11.41 3.98 -33.28
CA LEU A 43 11.30 4.74 -34.53
C LEU A 43 12.63 5.39 -34.93
N ALA A 44 13.35 5.98 -33.98
CA ALA A 44 14.64 6.61 -34.23
C ALA A 44 15.69 5.59 -34.74
N VAL A 45 15.74 4.39 -34.16
CA VAL A 45 16.65 3.33 -34.63
C VAL A 45 16.29 2.86 -36.04
N MET A 46 15.00 2.66 -36.33
CA MET A 46 14.57 2.29 -37.68
C MET A 46 14.87 3.38 -38.71
N ALA A 47 14.64 4.66 -38.37
CA ALA A 47 14.89 5.80 -39.26
C ALA A 47 16.38 6.05 -39.56
N ALA A 48 17.29 5.53 -38.73
CA ALA A 48 18.73 5.66 -38.92
C ALA A 48 19.29 4.73 -40.02
N GLU A 49 18.53 3.71 -40.44
CA GLU A 49 18.89 2.80 -41.53
C GLU A 49 18.35 3.33 -42.87
N PRO A 50 19.20 3.74 -43.84
CA PRO A 50 18.75 4.38 -45.09
C PRO A 50 17.79 3.55 -45.95
N ARG A 51 17.82 2.23 -45.82
CA ARG A 51 16.93 1.31 -46.57
C ARG A 51 15.65 0.96 -45.82
N CYS A 52 15.44 1.55 -44.65
CA CYS A 52 14.29 1.32 -43.80
C CYS A 52 13.39 2.57 -43.77
N GLU A 53 12.13 2.40 -44.13
CA GLU A 53 11.09 3.43 -44.01
C GLU A 53 10.16 3.04 -42.85
N PRO A 54 10.29 3.64 -41.65
CA PRO A 54 9.42 3.32 -40.51
C PRO A 54 7.97 3.69 -40.78
N GLU A 55 7.03 2.80 -40.44
CA GLU A 55 5.59 3.09 -40.49
C GLU A 55 5.02 3.38 -39.10
N TYR A 56 5.26 2.48 -38.13
CA TYR A 56 4.87 2.72 -36.74
C TYR A 56 5.70 1.94 -35.73
N ALA A 57 5.70 2.43 -34.49
CA ALA A 57 5.96 1.69 -33.27
C ALA A 57 4.76 1.92 -32.33
N ALA A 58 4.31 0.88 -31.64
CA ALA A 58 3.18 0.97 -30.72
C ALA A 58 3.38 0.05 -29.53
N VAL A 59 3.25 0.58 -28.31
CA VAL A 59 3.15 -0.22 -27.09
C VAL A 59 1.68 -0.54 -26.84
N VAL A 60 1.38 -1.83 -26.73
CA VAL A 60 0.01 -2.34 -26.58
C VAL A 60 -0.08 -3.43 -25.53
N HIS A 61 -1.28 -3.75 -25.06
CA HIS A 61 -1.51 -4.95 -24.25
C HIS A 61 -1.39 -6.20 -25.13
N PRO A 62 -0.72 -7.28 -24.69
CA PRO A 62 -0.45 -8.46 -25.51
C PRO A 62 -1.72 -9.18 -26.00
N ASP A 63 -2.77 -9.24 -25.17
CA ASP A 63 -4.00 -9.95 -25.54
C ASP A 63 -5.02 -9.08 -26.30
N THR A 64 -5.18 -7.81 -25.93
CA THR A 64 -6.25 -6.95 -26.46
C THR A 64 -5.78 -6.00 -27.55
N PHE A 65 -4.46 -5.83 -27.70
CA PHE A 65 -3.83 -4.83 -28.57
C PHE A 65 -4.27 -3.38 -28.30
N ALA A 66 -4.88 -3.13 -27.13
CA ALA A 66 -5.19 -1.77 -26.68
C ALA A 66 -3.89 -1.01 -26.44
N ARG A 67 -3.81 0.23 -26.94
CA ARG A 67 -2.65 1.10 -26.70
C ARG A 67 -2.51 1.40 -25.21
N GLN A 68 -1.26 1.45 -24.76
CA GLN A 68 -0.92 1.82 -23.39
C GLN A 68 -0.07 3.09 -23.42
N ASP A 69 -0.45 4.10 -22.63
CA ASP A 69 0.36 5.30 -22.46
C ASP A 69 1.56 5.06 -21.51
N ARG A 70 1.42 4.09 -20.61
CA ARG A 70 2.43 3.68 -19.63
C ARG A 70 2.55 2.16 -19.53
N LEU A 71 3.74 1.67 -19.18
CA LEU A 71 4.01 0.26 -18.90
C LEU A 71 3.58 -0.09 -17.46
N GLU A 72 2.28 -0.22 -17.24
CA GLU A 72 1.70 -0.58 -15.91
C GLU A 72 1.18 -2.02 -15.85
N ALA A 73 1.02 -2.66 -17.00
CA ALA A 73 0.56 -4.03 -17.19
C ALA A 73 1.47 -4.73 -18.21
N PRO A 74 1.33 -6.05 -18.43
CA PRO A 74 2.04 -6.74 -19.51
C PRO A 74 1.94 -5.94 -20.82
N ALA A 75 3.09 -5.72 -21.47
CA ALA A 75 3.19 -4.83 -22.61
C ALA A 75 3.93 -5.52 -23.76
N LEU A 76 3.43 -5.31 -24.97
CA LEU A 76 3.98 -5.78 -26.22
C LEU A 76 4.33 -4.56 -27.09
N LEU A 77 5.59 -4.41 -27.46
CA LEU A 77 6.01 -3.45 -28.47
C LEU A 77 5.82 -4.08 -29.85
N CYS A 78 5.06 -3.41 -30.71
CA CYS A 78 4.88 -3.78 -32.11
C CYS A 78 5.50 -2.73 -33.02
N VAL A 79 6.28 -3.16 -34.01
CA VAL A 79 6.89 -2.26 -35.00
C VAL A 79 6.53 -2.68 -36.42
N ALA A 80 6.46 -1.72 -37.33
CA ALA A 80 6.34 -1.95 -38.76
C ALA A 80 7.20 -0.96 -39.56
N ALA A 81 7.84 -1.45 -40.62
CA ALA A 81 8.61 -0.64 -41.55
C ALA A 81 8.67 -1.29 -42.94
N ARG A 82 9.00 -0.51 -43.95
CA ARG A 82 9.32 -1.02 -45.29
C ARG A 82 10.82 -1.12 -45.47
N VAL A 83 11.27 -2.25 -46.00
CA VAL A 83 12.67 -2.49 -46.39
C VAL A 83 12.65 -3.05 -47.80
N GLY A 84 13.10 -2.24 -48.75
CA GLY A 84 12.91 -2.51 -50.18
C GLY A 84 11.42 -2.72 -50.50
N PRO A 85 11.03 -3.80 -51.21
CA PRO A 85 9.63 -4.05 -51.55
C PRO A 85 8.81 -4.64 -50.39
N ALA A 86 9.44 -5.07 -49.30
CA ALA A 86 8.78 -5.81 -48.24
C ALA A 86 8.33 -4.91 -47.09
N ARG A 87 7.08 -5.07 -46.66
CA ARG A 87 6.58 -4.51 -45.40
C ARG A 87 6.80 -5.51 -44.26
N LEU A 88 7.80 -5.22 -43.43
CA LEU A 88 8.19 -6.03 -42.30
C LEU A 88 7.45 -5.59 -41.04
N ILE A 89 7.13 -6.57 -40.20
CA ILE A 89 6.56 -6.36 -38.88
C ILE A 89 7.32 -7.24 -37.91
N ASP A 90 7.46 -6.76 -36.69
CA ASP A 90 8.05 -7.54 -35.60
C ASP A 90 7.47 -7.06 -34.26
N ASN A 91 7.61 -7.88 -33.23
CA ASN A 91 7.16 -7.53 -31.90
C ASN A 91 8.09 -8.07 -30.81
N ARG A 92 8.01 -7.48 -29.62
CA ARG A 92 8.74 -7.94 -28.44
C ARG A 92 7.97 -7.60 -27.17
N GLU A 93 7.91 -8.55 -26.25
CA GLU A 93 7.42 -8.29 -24.89
C GLU A 93 8.36 -7.31 -24.18
N LEU A 94 7.78 -6.30 -23.54
CA LEU A 94 8.52 -5.35 -22.72
C LEU A 94 8.40 -5.77 -21.26
N PRO A 95 9.50 -5.70 -20.48
CA PRO A 95 9.40 -5.88 -19.04
C PRO A 95 8.58 -4.73 -18.45
N VAL A 96 7.69 -5.06 -17.52
CA VAL A 96 7.02 -4.05 -16.71
C VAL A 96 8.08 -3.49 -15.74
N PRO A 97 8.37 -2.17 -15.75
CA PRO A 97 9.36 -1.57 -14.86
C PRO A 97 9.07 -1.92 -13.40
N THR A 98 9.98 -2.65 -12.77
CA THR A 98 9.91 -3.00 -11.33
C THR A 98 10.26 -1.82 -10.42
N THR A 99 10.48 -0.63 -10.99
CA THR A 99 11.07 0.55 -10.35
C THR A 99 10.07 1.51 -9.67
N ARG A 100 8.75 1.28 -9.78
CA ARG A 100 7.89 1.62 -8.62
C ARG A 100 8.06 0.49 -7.63
N ARG A 101 8.61 0.80 -6.45
CA ARG A 101 8.60 -0.07 -5.27
C ARG A 101 7.22 -0.70 -5.09
N THR A 102 6.98 -1.86 -5.70
CA THR A 102 5.83 -2.73 -5.42
C THR A 102 5.97 -3.39 -4.05
N ASN A 103 7.09 -3.14 -3.36
CA ASN A 103 7.35 -3.47 -1.97
C ASN A 103 7.13 -2.31 -0.98
N VAL A 104 6.45 -1.22 -1.38
CA VAL A 104 5.72 -0.46 -0.35
C VAL A 104 4.52 -1.33 -0.01
N PRO A 105 4.40 -1.85 1.23
CA PRO A 105 3.23 -2.65 1.59
C PRO A 105 1.99 -1.80 1.28
N ARG A 106 1.11 -2.32 0.42
CA ARG A 106 -0.13 -1.64 0.03
C ARG A 106 -1.01 -1.36 1.24
N ALA A 107 -0.86 -2.18 2.27
CA ALA A 107 -1.46 -2.00 3.58
C ALA A 107 -0.48 -1.35 4.56
N ARG A 108 -0.94 -0.34 5.30
CA ARG A 108 -0.24 0.23 6.45
C ARG A 108 -1.01 -0.12 7.71
N THR A 109 -0.30 -0.51 8.76
CA THR A 109 -0.89 -0.63 10.09
C THR A 109 -1.02 0.77 10.69
N MET A 110 -2.24 1.30 10.74
CA MET A 110 -2.54 2.62 11.29
C MET A 110 -3.27 2.46 12.63
N LEU A 111 -3.17 3.49 13.49
CA LEU A 111 -4.00 3.56 14.69
C LEU A 111 -5.46 3.58 14.24
N LYS A 112 -6.25 2.58 14.66
CA LYS A 112 -7.69 2.53 14.38
C LYS A 112 -8.43 3.35 15.43
N SER A 113 -8.18 3.06 16.70
CA SER A 113 -8.81 3.79 17.80
C SER A 113 -8.01 3.68 19.11
N LYS A 114 -8.33 4.57 20.06
CA LYS A 114 -7.80 4.52 21.42
C LYS A 114 -8.81 4.96 22.48
N ILE A 115 -8.76 4.33 23.64
CA ILE A 115 -9.33 4.81 24.90
C ILE A 115 -8.19 5.48 25.67
N HIS A 116 -8.27 6.80 25.84
CA HIS A 116 -7.18 7.61 26.37
C HIS A 116 -7.35 7.88 27.87
N ARG A 117 -6.30 7.54 28.63
CA ARG A 117 -6.16 7.81 30.08
C ARG A 117 -7.24 7.17 30.95
N ALA A 118 -7.60 5.92 30.65
CA ALA A 118 -8.50 5.14 31.50
C ALA A 118 -7.81 4.79 32.83
N THR A 119 -8.52 4.95 33.95
CA THR A 119 -8.10 4.51 35.28
C THR A 119 -8.35 3.01 35.43
N VAL A 120 -7.32 2.24 35.75
CA VAL A 120 -7.45 0.80 36.09
C VAL A 120 -8.32 0.67 37.34
N THR A 121 -9.42 -0.07 37.24
CA THR A 121 -10.37 -0.28 38.35
C THR A 121 -10.04 -1.53 39.16
N ASP A 122 -9.45 -2.54 38.53
CA ASP A 122 -9.10 -3.80 39.18
C ASP A 122 -7.93 -4.51 38.46
N ALA A 123 -7.29 -5.48 39.12
CA ALA A 123 -6.24 -6.31 38.55
C ALA A 123 -6.33 -7.74 39.10
N ASN A 124 -6.78 -8.68 38.26
CA ASN A 124 -7.04 -10.06 38.68
C ASN A 124 -6.04 -11.07 38.09
N LEU A 125 -5.02 -11.39 38.89
CA LEU A 125 -3.95 -12.33 38.51
C LEU A 125 -4.46 -13.76 38.20
N ASN A 126 -5.55 -14.19 38.83
CA ASN A 126 -6.02 -15.58 38.75
C ASN A 126 -7.02 -15.81 37.60
N TYR A 127 -7.34 -14.77 36.83
CA TYR A 127 -8.20 -14.87 35.66
C TYR A 127 -7.40 -15.15 34.37
N VAL A 128 -8.10 -15.56 33.30
CA VAL A 128 -7.48 -15.83 31.99
C VAL A 128 -7.01 -14.52 31.36
N GLY A 129 -5.73 -14.46 30.95
CA GLY A 129 -5.08 -13.22 30.49
C GLY A 129 -5.88 -12.50 29.41
N SER A 130 -6.29 -11.27 29.71
CA SER A 130 -7.14 -10.37 28.91
C SER A 130 -7.16 -8.97 29.57
N ILE A 131 -7.84 -8.00 28.95
CA ILE A 131 -8.30 -6.80 29.64
C ILE A 131 -9.82 -6.73 29.56
N THR A 132 -10.49 -6.64 30.70
CA THR A 132 -11.92 -6.36 30.76
C THR A 132 -12.12 -4.86 30.69
N VAL A 133 -12.94 -4.39 29.76
CA VAL A 133 -13.24 -2.97 29.56
C VAL A 133 -14.75 -2.79 29.51
N ASP A 134 -15.26 -1.75 30.16
CA ASP A 134 -16.66 -1.35 30.03
C ASP A 134 -17.09 -1.36 28.55
N ARG A 135 -18.15 -2.11 28.27
CA ARG A 135 -18.62 -2.31 26.90
C ARG A 135 -19.07 -1.00 26.23
N ASP A 136 -19.56 -0.01 26.97
CA ASP A 136 -19.88 1.30 26.39
C ASP A 136 -18.60 1.99 25.86
N LEU A 137 -17.47 1.82 26.54
CA LEU A 137 -16.19 2.37 26.10
C LEU A 137 -15.62 1.62 24.89
N LEU A 138 -15.78 0.30 24.85
CA LEU A 138 -15.40 -0.52 23.71
C LEU A 138 -16.23 -0.16 22.47
N ASP A 139 -17.54 -0.05 22.61
CA ASP A 139 -18.43 0.33 21.50
C ASP A 139 -18.09 1.74 20.98
N LEU A 140 -17.80 2.71 21.86
CA LEU A 140 -17.40 4.06 21.47
C LEU A 140 -16.04 4.11 20.78
N ALA A 141 -15.11 3.25 21.17
CA ALA A 141 -13.79 3.14 20.55
C ALA A 141 -13.79 2.20 19.33
N ASP A 142 -14.93 1.66 18.90
CA ASP A 142 -14.99 0.61 17.87
C ASP A 142 -13.99 -0.53 18.15
N VAL A 143 -14.05 -1.13 19.34
CA VAL A 143 -13.22 -2.27 19.72
C VAL A 143 -14.12 -3.47 19.98
N HIS A 144 -13.89 -4.57 19.26
CA HIS A 144 -14.65 -5.79 19.45
C HIS A 144 -14.13 -6.62 20.63
N GLU A 145 -15.03 -7.41 21.21
CA GLU A 145 -14.63 -8.48 22.13
C GLU A 145 -13.70 -9.47 21.41
N TYR A 146 -12.63 -9.87 22.11
CA TYR A 146 -11.51 -10.66 21.60
C TYR A 146 -10.61 -9.95 20.58
N GLU A 147 -10.81 -8.66 20.32
CA GLU A 147 -9.89 -7.88 19.51
C GLU A 147 -8.55 -7.68 20.23
N LYS A 148 -7.44 -7.79 19.49
CA LYS A 148 -6.10 -7.53 19.99
C LYS A 148 -5.98 -6.05 20.34
N VAL A 149 -5.54 -5.76 21.56
CA VAL A 149 -5.27 -4.41 22.03
C VAL A 149 -3.84 -4.27 22.55
N SER A 150 -3.27 -3.11 22.33
CA SER A 150 -2.06 -2.64 23.01
C SER A 150 -2.46 -1.84 24.24
N VAL A 151 -1.84 -2.12 25.38
CA VAL A 151 -2.07 -1.41 26.64
C VAL A 151 -0.79 -0.71 27.06
N LEU A 152 -0.88 0.60 27.26
CA LEU A 152 0.23 1.46 27.64
C LEU A 152 -0.05 2.02 29.04
N ASN A 153 0.69 1.57 30.04
CA ASN A 153 0.56 2.10 31.40
C ASN A 153 1.39 3.39 31.54
N ILE A 154 0.72 4.51 31.81
CA ILE A 154 1.32 5.84 31.95
C ILE A 154 2.14 5.91 33.24
N ASN A 155 1.67 5.27 34.31
CA ASN A 155 2.30 5.34 35.62
C ASN A 155 3.61 4.55 35.67
N THR A 156 3.64 3.36 35.05
CA THR A 156 4.80 2.45 35.12
C THR A 156 5.67 2.46 33.86
N GLY A 157 5.16 3.00 32.75
CA GLY A 157 5.79 2.92 31.43
C GLY A 157 5.68 1.54 30.76
N ALA A 158 5.01 0.57 31.40
CA ALA A 158 4.83 -0.77 30.84
C ALA A 158 4.01 -0.71 29.53
N ARG A 159 4.43 -1.49 28.53
CA ARG A 159 3.77 -1.61 27.23
C ARG A 159 3.61 -3.09 26.92
N PHE A 160 2.38 -3.52 26.68
CA PHE A 160 2.10 -4.93 26.42
C PHE A 160 0.86 -5.09 25.54
N GLU A 161 0.69 -6.30 25.03
CA GLU A 161 -0.43 -6.66 24.16
C GLU A 161 -1.30 -7.74 24.84
N THR A 162 -2.60 -7.66 24.64
CA THR A 162 -3.57 -8.67 25.08
C THR A 162 -4.82 -8.57 24.19
N TYR A 163 -5.95 -9.14 24.61
CA TYR A 163 -7.24 -8.97 23.93
C TYR A 163 -8.31 -8.43 24.89
N ALA A 164 -9.29 -7.71 24.35
CA ALA A 164 -10.38 -7.12 25.12
C ALA A 164 -11.50 -8.14 25.44
N ILE A 165 -12.12 -8.01 26.61
CA ILE A 165 -13.33 -8.73 27.01
C ILE A 165 -14.37 -7.70 27.48
N ASN A 166 -15.64 -7.98 27.20
CA ASN A 166 -16.75 -7.12 27.61
C ASN A 166 -16.90 -7.08 29.14
N GLY A 167 -16.76 -5.90 29.71
CA GLY A 167 -17.23 -5.57 31.05
C GLY A 167 -18.72 -5.17 31.05
N PRO A 168 -19.33 -5.06 32.23
CA PRO A 168 -20.65 -4.45 32.40
C PRO A 168 -20.69 -3.04 31.78
N ARG A 169 -21.83 -2.69 31.15
CA ARG A 169 -22.06 -1.36 30.58
C ARG A 169 -22.20 -0.29 31.66
N GLY A 170 -21.64 0.89 31.43
CA GLY A 170 -21.81 2.10 32.22
C GLY A 170 -21.20 2.04 33.62
N ARG A 171 -20.29 1.09 33.86
CA ARG A 171 -19.66 0.85 35.17
C ARG A 171 -18.20 1.31 35.22
N GLY A 172 -17.64 1.70 34.08
CA GLY A 172 -16.27 2.23 33.94
C GLY A 172 -15.19 1.19 34.22
N ASP A 173 -15.48 -0.11 34.12
CA ASP A 173 -14.52 -1.16 34.43
C ASP A 173 -13.31 -1.12 33.48
N ILE A 174 -12.11 -1.20 34.05
CA ILE A 174 -10.84 -1.40 33.37
C ILE A 174 -10.05 -2.39 34.24
N CYS A 175 -10.17 -3.68 33.96
CA CYS A 175 -9.57 -4.74 34.76
C CYS A 175 -8.51 -5.51 33.97
N LEU A 176 -7.28 -5.54 34.49
CA LEU A 176 -6.18 -6.29 33.87
C LEU A 176 -6.16 -7.71 34.43
N ASN A 177 -6.31 -8.70 33.56
CA ASN A 177 -6.44 -10.10 33.96
C ASN A 177 -5.16 -10.91 33.71
N GLY A 178 -4.98 -11.97 34.49
CA GLY A 178 -3.90 -12.95 34.31
C GLY A 178 -2.52 -12.33 34.45
N ALA A 179 -1.61 -12.67 33.54
CA ALA A 179 -0.23 -12.15 33.57
C ALA A 179 -0.17 -10.61 33.50
N ALA A 180 -1.14 -9.96 32.84
CA ALA A 180 -1.21 -8.51 32.71
C ALA A 180 -1.50 -7.81 34.05
N ALA A 181 -2.13 -8.49 35.02
CA ALA A 181 -2.38 -7.96 36.36
C ALA A 181 -1.09 -7.61 37.13
N ARG A 182 0.08 -8.11 36.70
CA ARG A 182 1.39 -7.73 37.28
C ARG A 182 1.98 -6.45 36.67
N LEU A 183 1.38 -5.94 35.60
CA LEU A 183 1.89 -4.80 34.83
C LEU A 183 1.13 -3.49 35.13
N ALA A 184 0.12 -3.54 35.98
CA ALA A 184 -0.66 -2.40 36.42
C ALA A 184 -1.27 -2.65 37.81
N HIS A 185 -1.52 -1.57 38.54
CA HIS A 185 -2.28 -1.59 39.78
C HIS A 185 -3.59 -0.78 39.63
N PRO A 186 -4.65 -1.11 40.39
CA PRO A 186 -5.83 -0.24 40.49
C PRO A 186 -5.42 1.20 40.83
N GLY A 187 -5.94 2.16 40.07
CA GLY A 187 -5.57 3.58 40.13
C GLY A 187 -4.54 4.02 39.10
N ASP A 188 -3.84 3.10 38.44
CA ASP A 188 -2.94 3.45 37.33
C ASP A 188 -3.73 3.99 36.14
N LEU A 189 -3.13 4.91 35.38
CA LEU A 189 -3.68 5.38 34.12
C LEU A 189 -3.12 4.56 32.96
N VAL A 190 -4.00 4.07 32.10
CA VAL A 190 -3.64 3.32 30.89
C VAL A 190 -4.22 3.96 29.63
N ILE A 191 -3.56 3.69 28.50
CA ILE A 191 -4.09 3.96 27.16
C ILE A 191 -4.27 2.61 26.48
N ILE A 192 -5.46 2.34 25.99
CA ILE A 192 -5.81 1.11 25.28
C ILE A 192 -5.96 1.48 23.80
N LEU A 193 -5.22 0.82 22.90
CA LEU A 193 -5.19 1.11 21.46
C LEU A 193 -5.43 -0.16 20.66
N THR A 194 -6.08 0.01 19.52
CA THR A 194 -6.12 -0.99 18.45
C THR A 194 -5.60 -0.41 17.13
N TYR A 195 -5.07 -1.28 16.29
CA TYR A 195 -4.55 -0.95 14.98
C TYR A 195 -5.27 -1.78 13.93
N ALA A 196 -5.44 -1.20 12.74
CA ALA A 196 -5.95 -1.91 11.58
C ALA A 196 -5.03 -1.70 10.38
N GLU A 197 -5.10 -2.62 9.43
CA GLU A 197 -4.45 -2.49 8.13
C GLU A 197 -5.35 -1.66 7.20
N TYR A 198 -4.77 -0.61 6.62
CA TYR A 198 -5.45 0.28 5.67
C TYR A 198 -4.69 0.31 4.37
N ASP A 199 -5.40 0.25 3.25
CA ASP A 199 -4.80 0.45 1.95
C ASP A 199 -4.56 1.94 1.63
N GLU A 200 -3.77 2.20 0.58
CA GLU A 200 -3.44 3.58 0.18
C GLU A 200 -4.70 4.38 -0.26
N ALA A 201 -5.73 3.73 -0.80
CA ALA A 201 -6.96 4.41 -1.21
C ALA A 201 -7.80 4.83 -0.01
N GLU A 202 -7.91 3.97 1.01
CA GLU A 202 -8.54 4.28 2.29
C GLU A 202 -7.82 5.43 3.00
N LEU A 203 -6.49 5.47 2.95
CA LEU A 203 -5.69 6.52 3.57
C LEU A 203 -5.81 7.87 2.85
N ILE A 204 -5.82 7.88 1.51
CA ILE A 204 -6.04 9.10 0.71
C ILE A 204 -7.43 9.69 1.00
N GLY A 205 -8.40 8.84 1.34
CA GLY A 205 -9.74 9.25 1.75
C GLY A 205 -9.80 10.06 3.05
N GLY A 206 -8.71 10.15 3.81
CA GLY A 206 -8.64 10.85 5.10
C GLY A 206 -8.88 9.89 6.26
N HIS A 207 -7.90 9.03 6.55
CA HIS A 207 -7.96 8.17 7.74
C HIS A 207 -7.87 9.01 9.02
N GLU A 208 -8.86 8.89 9.89
CA GLU A 208 -8.90 9.56 11.17
C GLU A 208 -9.23 8.55 12.29
N PRO A 209 -8.38 8.42 13.33
CA PRO A 209 -8.59 7.44 14.39
C PRO A 209 -9.65 7.90 15.40
N THR A 210 -10.46 6.97 15.90
CA THR A 210 -11.40 7.28 16.99
C THR A 210 -10.66 7.43 18.32
N VAL A 211 -10.82 8.56 18.99
CA VAL A 211 -10.22 8.85 20.29
C VAL A 211 -11.30 9.06 21.34
N VAL A 212 -11.43 8.12 22.27
CA VAL A 212 -12.31 8.23 23.43
C VAL A 212 -11.51 8.80 24.61
N GLN A 213 -11.81 10.03 25.00
CA GLN A 213 -11.15 10.72 26.11
C GLN A 213 -11.94 10.50 27.41
N LEU A 214 -11.24 10.09 28.47
CA LEU A 214 -11.84 9.82 29.78
C LEU A 214 -11.36 10.80 30.86
N ASN A 215 -12.20 11.02 31.87
CA ASN A 215 -11.81 11.59 33.15
C ASN A 215 -11.33 10.51 34.14
N SER A 216 -10.94 10.92 35.35
CA SER A 216 -10.43 10.01 36.39
C SER A 216 -11.43 8.94 36.88
N ARG A 217 -12.74 9.12 36.62
CA ARG A 217 -13.80 8.17 36.95
C ARG A 217 -14.18 7.27 35.76
N ASN A 218 -13.39 7.28 34.68
CA ASN A 218 -13.67 6.60 33.42
C ASN A 218 -14.98 7.05 32.74
N GLU A 219 -15.44 8.27 33.04
CA GLU A 219 -16.56 8.87 32.32
C GLU A 219 -16.01 9.57 31.06
N VAL A 220 -16.73 9.42 29.96
CA VAL A 220 -16.36 10.03 28.68
C VAL A 220 -16.47 11.54 28.77
N THR A 221 -15.38 12.25 28.46
CA THR A 221 -15.35 13.71 28.39
C THR A 221 -15.43 14.21 26.96
N ASP A 222 -14.86 13.47 26.03
CA ASP A 222 -14.83 13.82 24.62
C ASP A 222 -14.68 12.56 23.77
N VAL A 223 -15.21 12.59 22.55
CA VAL A 223 -15.00 11.56 21.53
C VAL A 223 -14.65 12.29 20.24
N VAL A 224 -13.38 12.22 19.86
CA VAL A 224 -12.85 12.95 18.70
C VAL A 224 -12.57 11.94 17.60
N GLU A 225 -13.18 12.15 16.45
CA GLU A 225 -12.90 11.38 15.24
C GLU A 225 -11.79 12.01 14.40
N ASP A 226 -11.14 13.09 14.85
CA ASP A 226 -10.08 13.83 14.14
C ASP A 226 -8.82 13.96 15.02
N MET A 227 -7.63 13.70 14.44
CA MET A 227 -6.37 14.07 15.06
C MET A 227 -6.11 15.58 14.85
N VAL A 228 -6.96 16.43 15.41
CA VAL A 228 -6.50 17.77 15.75
C VAL A 228 -5.42 17.56 16.80
N PRO A 229 -4.16 17.99 16.57
CA PRO A 229 -3.16 17.93 17.62
C PRO A 229 -3.70 18.74 18.80
N VAL A 230 -4.13 18.04 19.85
CA VAL A 230 -4.50 18.67 21.11
C VAL A 230 -3.24 19.40 21.54
N MET A 231 -3.25 20.72 21.34
CA MET A 231 -2.22 21.61 21.85
C MET A 231 -2.27 21.43 23.37
N TRP A 232 -1.26 20.77 23.92
CA TRP A 232 -1.13 20.63 25.36
C TRP A 232 -0.90 22.04 25.94
N GLU A 233 -1.96 22.69 26.41
CA GLU A 233 -1.81 23.76 27.41
C GLU A 233 -1.37 23.08 28.69
N VAL A 234 -0.10 23.29 29.02
CA VAL A 234 0.49 22.88 30.29
C VAL A 234 0.11 23.97 31.30
N GLU A 235 -0.85 23.69 32.18
CA GLU A 235 -1.03 24.45 33.44
C GLU A 235 -0.08 23.94 34.53
#